data_AF-G7Y9F9-F1
#
_entry.id   AF-G7Y9F9-F1
#
_cell.length_a   1.000
_cell.length_b   1.000
_cell.length_c   1.000
_cell.angle_alpha   90.00
_cell.angle_beta   90.00
_cell.angle_gamma   90.00
#
_symmetry.space_group_name_H-M   'P 1'
#
loop_
_entity.id
_entity.type
_entity.pdbx_description
1 polymer ?
#
loop_
_entity_poly.entity_id
_entity_poly.type
_entity_poly.pdbx_seq_one_letter_code
_entity_poly.pdbx_strand_id
1 'polypeptide(L)'
;MIRFDGETAAKILRWIRALKKPPSMHGPCWESSKKIPQDVQSIGSNAFGDYLKDGLALGYLMVCLDPNLVPEVLGNPIWEVSDKTTFEKLRQKERIRLFLQFLTSLDIESSNQFSVSALNEKLDLERVVQCLREVALFVENLKGYTGPVEFRN
;
A
#
# COMPACT_ATOMS: atom_id res chain seq x y z
N MET A 1 7.40 -23.06 9.19
CA MET A 1 7.70 -22.13 8.09
C MET A 1 6.37 -21.57 7.63
N ILE A 2 6.07 -20.32 7.96
CA ILE A 2 4.89 -19.68 7.39
C ILE A 2 5.20 -19.50 5.89
N ARG A 3 4.17 -19.62 5.06
CA ARG A 3 4.28 -19.60 3.60
C ARG A 3 3.48 -18.41 3.12
N PHE A 4 3.95 -17.76 2.05
CA PHE A 4 3.20 -16.71 1.38
C PHE A 4 1.76 -17.16 1.09
N ASP A 5 0.79 -16.42 1.62
CA ASP A 5 -0.64 -16.66 1.45
C ASP A 5 -1.17 -15.82 0.27
N GLY A 6 -1.37 -16.49 -0.86
CA GLY A 6 -1.84 -15.87 -2.09
C GLY A 6 -3.29 -15.38 -2.06
N GLU A 7 -4.15 -15.98 -1.22
CA GLU A 7 -5.55 -15.57 -1.08
C GLU A 7 -5.65 -14.29 -0.25
N THR A 8 -4.94 -14.25 0.88
CA THR A 8 -4.83 -13.03 1.70
C THR A 8 -4.18 -11.91 0.90
N ALA A 9 -3.12 -12.19 0.13
CA ALA A 9 -2.47 -11.20 -0.73
C ALA A 9 -3.43 -10.64 -1.80
N ALA A 10 -4.21 -11.49 -2.45
CA ALA A 10 -5.24 -11.06 -3.41
C ALA A 10 -6.32 -10.21 -2.73
N LYS A 11 -6.75 -10.60 -1.53
CA LYS A 11 -7.72 -9.86 -0.73
C LYS A 11 -7.23 -8.46 -0.35
N ILE A 12 -5.96 -8.31 0.04
CA ILE A 12 -5.32 -7.01 0.31
C ILE A 12 -5.37 -6.11 -0.93
N LEU A 13 -5.04 -6.66 -2.11
CA LEU A 13 -5.07 -5.91 -3.36
C LEU A 13 -6.49 -5.41 -3.68
N ARG A 14 -7.49 -6.29 -3.58
CA ARG A 14 -8.90 -5.90 -3.77
C ARG A 14 -9.34 -4.83 -2.77
N TRP A 15 -8.96 -5.00 -1.50
CA TRP A 15 -9.22 -4.03 -0.44
C TRP A 15 -8.65 -2.65 -0.77
N ILE A 16 -7.37 -2.56 -1.13
CA ILE A 16 -6.73 -1.29 -1.53
C ILE A 16 -7.51 -0.65 -2.69
N ARG A 17 -7.83 -1.43 -3.74
CA ARG A 17 -8.56 -0.93 -4.91
C ARG A 17 -9.95 -0.39 -4.56
N ALA A 18 -10.64 -1.03 -3.63
CA ALA A 18 -12.01 -0.71 -3.25
C ALA A 18 -12.12 0.45 -2.24
N LEU A 19 -11.01 0.97 -1.72
CA LEU A 19 -11.02 2.17 -0.88
C LEU A 19 -11.60 3.37 -1.62
N LYS A 20 -12.39 4.17 -0.90
CA LYS A 20 -13.03 5.38 -1.43
C LYS A 20 -11.97 6.45 -1.71
N LYS A 21 -11.68 6.68 -2.99
CA LYS A 21 -10.80 7.74 -3.45
C LYS A 21 -11.25 9.12 -2.92
N PRO A 22 -10.36 9.91 -2.29
CA PRO A 22 -10.65 11.31 -1.96
C PRO A 22 -11.01 12.11 -3.23
N PRO A 23 -11.97 13.06 -3.18
CA PRO A 23 -12.44 13.76 -4.38
C PRO A 23 -11.33 14.42 -5.21
N SER A 24 -10.40 15.12 -4.55
CA SER A 24 -9.29 15.85 -5.15
C SER A 24 -8.11 14.97 -5.60
N MET A 25 -8.09 13.69 -5.21
CA MET A 25 -6.97 12.80 -5.51
C MET A 25 -6.89 12.46 -7.00
N HIS A 26 -5.69 12.58 -7.56
CA HIS A 26 -5.34 12.29 -8.95
C HIS A 26 -3.85 11.91 -9.06
N GLY A 27 -3.35 11.71 -10.29
CA GLY A 27 -1.92 11.46 -10.53
C GLY A 27 -1.47 10.01 -10.26
N PRO A 28 -0.15 9.76 -10.21
CA PRO A 28 0.41 8.41 -10.29
C PRO A 28 -0.06 7.43 -9.22
N CYS A 29 -0.31 7.87 -7.99
CA CYS A 29 -0.84 7.02 -6.93
C CYS A 29 -2.24 6.48 -7.27
N TRP A 30 -3.14 7.35 -7.74
CA TRP A 30 -4.47 6.94 -8.21
C TRP A 30 -4.38 6.04 -9.45
N GLU A 31 -3.53 6.39 -10.40
CA GLU A 31 -3.34 5.57 -11.61
C GLU A 31 -2.78 4.18 -11.28
N SER A 32 -1.95 4.05 -10.24
CA SER A 32 -1.42 2.78 -9.76
C SER A 32 -2.51 1.88 -9.16
N SER A 33 -3.40 2.44 -8.33
CA SER A 33 -4.48 1.63 -7.73
C SER A 33 -5.44 1.05 -8.77
N LYS A 34 -5.66 1.76 -9.89
CA LYS A 34 -6.47 1.26 -11.01
C LYS A 34 -5.85 0.05 -11.74
N LYS A 35 -4.54 -0.18 -11.63
CA LYS A 35 -3.87 -1.34 -12.24
C LYS A 35 -4.07 -2.62 -11.44
N ILE A 36 -4.43 -2.49 -10.16
CA ILE A 36 -4.71 -3.63 -9.29
C ILE A 36 -5.94 -4.38 -9.83
N PRO A 37 -5.89 -5.70 -10.03
CA PRO A 37 -7.02 -6.45 -10.57
C PRO A 37 -8.20 -6.48 -9.60
N GLN A 38 -9.42 -6.34 -10.13
CA GLN A 38 -10.64 -6.25 -9.33
C GLN A 38 -11.09 -7.60 -8.76
N ASP A 39 -11.00 -8.67 -9.56
CA ASP A 39 -11.60 -9.98 -9.24
C ASP A 39 -10.55 -11.09 -9.03
N VAL A 40 -9.30 -10.71 -8.73
CA VAL A 40 -8.22 -11.67 -8.44
C VAL A 40 -8.58 -12.48 -7.20
N GLN A 41 -8.61 -13.81 -7.25
CA GLN A 41 -8.92 -14.65 -6.08
C GLN A 41 -7.67 -15.09 -5.31
N SER A 42 -6.58 -15.34 -6.04
CA SER A 42 -5.27 -15.67 -5.49
C SER A 42 -4.19 -15.10 -6.40
N ILE A 43 -3.03 -14.77 -5.85
CA ILE A 43 -1.90 -14.19 -6.58
C ILE A 43 -0.57 -14.77 -6.09
N GLY A 44 0.40 -14.92 -6.98
CA GLY A 44 1.76 -15.31 -6.60
C GLY A 44 2.53 -14.15 -5.96
N SER A 45 3.51 -14.46 -5.10
CA SER A 45 4.31 -13.46 -4.38
C SER A 45 4.92 -12.41 -5.30
N ASN A 46 5.60 -12.83 -6.37
CA ASN A 46 6.23 -11.91 -7.30
C ASN A 46 5.24 -10.91 -7.92
N ALA A 47 4.07 -11.38 -8.36
CA ALA A 47 3.05 -10.54 -8.96
C ALA A 47 2.42 -9.59 -7.92
N PHE A 48 2.18 -10.06 -6.69
CA PHE A 48 1.77 -9.20 -5.58
C PHE A 48 2.77 -8.07 -5.34
N GLY A 49 4.07 -8.41 -5.26
CA GLY A 49 5.13 -7.43 -5.08
C GLY A 49 5.22 -6.43 -6.24
N ASP A 50 4.94 -6.83 -7.49
CA ASP A 50 5.00 -5.90 -8.63
C ASP A 50 3.96 -4.78 -8.57
N TYR A 51 2.80 -5.01 -7.95
CA TYR A 51 1.78 -3.97 -7.77
C TYR A 51 2.15 -2.93 -6.70
N LEU A 52 3.07 -3.27 -5.80
CA LEU A 52 3.34 -2.46 -4.60
C LEU A 52 4.78 -1.92 -4.53
N LYS A 53 5.75 -2.57 -5.20
CA LYS A 53 7.19 -2.29 -5.06
C LYS A 53 7.62 -0.88 -5.43
N ASP A 54 6.82 -0.19 -6.24
CA ASP A 54 7.09 1.18 -6.65
C ASP A 54 6.61 2.23 -5.63
N GLY A 55 5.86 1.79 -4.61
CA GLY A 55 5.32 2.61 -3.53
C GLY A 55 4.10 3.47 -3.91
N LEU A 56 3.67 3.51 -5.18
CA LEU A 56 2.57 4.39 -5.61
C LEU A 56 1.21 3.93 -5.10
N ALA A 57 0.96 2.62 -5.11
CA ALA A 57 -0.25 2.06 -4.53
C ALA A 57 -0.30 2.25 -3.00
N LEU A 58 0.86 2.30 -2.34
CA LEU A 58 0.96 2.63 -0.91
C LEU A 58 0.64 4.11 -0.66
N GLY A 59 1.10 5.02 -1.52
CA GLY A 59 0.71 6.43 -1.46
C GLY A 59 -0.80 6.64 -1.64
N TYR A 60 -1.42 5.86 -2.53
CA TYR A 60 -2.88 5.84 -2.68
C TYR A 60 -3.57 5.35 -1.40
N LEU A 61 -3.06 4.28 -0.80
CA LEU A 61 -3.57 3.75 0.47
C LEU A 61 -3.50 4.83 1.56
N MET A 62 -2.37 5.53 1.72
CA MET A 62 -2.20 6.60 2.70
C MET A 62 -3.30 7.66 2.58
N VAL A 63 -3.52 8.22 1.39
CA VAL A 63 -4.52 9.29 1.20
C VAL A 63 -5.96 8.81 1.33
N CYS A 64 -6.23 7.52 1.12
CA CYS A 64 -7.55 6.96 1.36
C CYS A 64 -7.84 6.78 2.85
N LEU A 65 -6.81 6.47 3.64
CA LEU A 65 -6.92 6.32 5.09
C LEU A 65 -6.87 7.68 5.81
N ASP A 66 -6.09 8.63 5.31
CA ASP A 66 -6.06 10.01 5.75
C ASP A 66 -6.13 11.00 4.56
N PRO A 67 -7.34 11.47 4.21
CA PRO A 67 -7.53 12.44 3.13
C PRO A 67 -6.81 13.77 3.32
N ASN A 68 -6.35 14.11 4.53
CA ASN A 68 -5.59 15.34 4.78
C ASN A 68 -4.19 15.29 4.14
N LEU A 69 -3.69 14.09 3.79
CA LEU A 69 -2.41 13.91 3.11
C LEU A 69 -2.46 14.22 1.61
N VAL A 70 -3.63 14.43 1.02
CA VAL A 70 -3.76 14.68 -0.43
C VAL A 70 -2.92 15.87 -0.91
N PRO A 71 -2.92 17.05 -0.27
CA PRO A 71 -2.09 18.17 -0.72
C PRO A 71 -0.58 17.88 -0.67
N GLU A 72 -0.13 17.16 0.36
CA GLU A 72 1.28 16.77 0.50
C GLU A 72 1.68 15.77 -0.59
N VAL A 73 0.85 14.76 -0.84
CA VAL A 73 1.12 13.75 -1.87
C VAL A 73 1.12 14.37 -3.27
N LEU A 74 0.22 15.30 -3.56
CA LEU A 74 0.16 15.96 -4.86
C LEU A 74 1.25 17.03 -5.06
N GLY A 75 1.70 17.67 -3.98
CA GLY A 75 2.73 18.72 -4.02
C GLY A 75 4.17 18.22 -3.96
N ASN A 76 4.39 16.92 -3.68
CA ASN A 76 5.72 16.37 -3.47
C ASN A 76 6.19 15.54 -4.69
N PRO A 77 7.28 15.95 -5.39
CA PRO A 77 7.83 15.24 -6.54
C PRO A 77 8.23 13.77 -6.30
N ILE A 78 8.33 13.34 -5.03
CA ILE A 78 8.58 11.94 -4.70
C ILE A 78 7.49 11.03 -5.29
N TRP A 79 6.23 11.50 -5.37
CA TRP A 79 5.09 10.72 -5.86
C TRP A 79 4.94 10.73 -7.39
N GLU A 80 5.77 11.51 -8.09
CA GLU A 80 5.84 11.50 -9.55
C GLU A 80 6.73 10.37 -10.07
N VAL A 81 6.38 9.81 -11.23
CA VAL A 81 7.22 8.82 -11.92
C VAL A 81 8.33 9.55 -12.67
N SER A 82 9.57 9.13 -12.44
CA SER A 82 10.74 9.66 -13.15
C SER A 82 11.14 8.75 -14.30
N ASP A 83 11.36 9.32 -15.49
CA ASP A 83 11.93 8.59 -16.64
C ASP A 83 13.40 8.20 -16.43
N LYS A 84 14.08 8.85 -15.47
CA LYS A 84 15.45 8.53 -15.08
C LYS A 84 15.46 7.38 -14.07
N THR A 85 15.92 6.21 -14.50
CA THR A 85 15.94 4.97 -13.70
C THR A 85 16.56 5.11 -12.32
N THR A 86 17.70 5.82 -12.19
CA THR A 86 18.37 6.00 -10.90
C THR A 86 17.52 6.80 -9.92
N PHE A 87 16.90 7.90 -10.37
CA PHE A 87 16.01 8.69 -9.52
C PHE A 87 14.73 7.93 -9.19
N GLU A 88 14.17 7.19 -10.15
CA GLU A 88 12.98 6.39 -9.88
C GLU A 88 13.25 5.32 -8.83
N LYS A 89 14.38 4.61 -8.89
CA LYS A 89 14.77 3.65 -7.84
C LYS A 89 14.88 4.29 -6.45
N LEU A 90 15.42 5.51 -6.37
CA LEU A 90 15.47 6.25 -5.11
C LEU A 90 14.07 6.64 -4.62
N ARG A 91 13.21 7.15 -5.52
CA ARG A 91 11.81 7.49 -5.21
C ARG A 91 11.01 6.29 -4.72
N GLN A 92 11.15 5.12 -5.34
CA GLN A 92 10.45 3.90 -4.91
C GLN A 92 10.80 3.52 -3.47
N LYS A 93 12.10 3.52 -3.13
CA LYS A 93 12.56 3.24 -1.75
C LYS A 93 12.00 4.28 -0.77
N GLU A 94 11.97 5.54 -1.18
CA GLU A 94 11.47 6.62 -0.32
C GLU A 94 9.95 6.61 -0.12
N ARG A 95 9.16 6.36 -1.18
CA ARG A 95 7.69 6.20 -1.05
C ARG A 95 7.34 5.09 -0.07
N ILE A 96 8.09 3.99 -0.09
CA ILE A 96 7.91 2.90 0.88
C ILE A 96 8.30 3.35 2.29
N ARG A 97 9.38 4.13 2.47
CA ARG A 97 9.72 4.71 3.79
C ARG A 97 8.63 5.63 4.32
N LEU A 98 8.08 6.51 3.47
CA LEU A 98 6.98 7.41 3.83
C LEU A 98 5.75 6.63 4.27
N PHE A 99 5.44 5.52 3.59
CA PHE A 99 4.37 4.62 4.02
C PHE A 99 4.62 4.03 5.41
N LEU A 100 5.83 3.54 5.70
CA LEU A 100 6.17 2.99 7.02
C LEU A 100 6.15 4.07 8.14
N GLN A 101 6.56 5.30 7.82
CA GLN A 101 6.41 6.44 8.73
C GLN A 101 4.93 6.76 8.99
N PHE A 102 4.10 6.71 7.96
CA PHE A 102 2.65 6.85 8.11
C PHE A 102 2.05 5.75 9.00
N LEU A 103 2.47 4.49 8.85
CA LEU A 103 2.03 3.42 9.75
C LEU A 103 2.41 3.70 11.21
N THR A 104 3.61 4.25 11.43
CA THR A 104 4.03 4.69 12.76
C THR A 104 3.13 5.80 13.32
N SER A 105 2.70 6.75 12.49
CA SER A 105 1.74 7.79 12.91
C SER A 105 0.32 7.26 13.20
N LEU A 106 0.00 6.03 12.77
CA LEU A 106 -1.23 5.32 13.10
C LEU A 106 -1.08 4.39 14.31
N ASP A 107 -0.01 4.53 15.09
CA ASP A 107 0.33 3.68 16.23
C ASP A 107 0.55 2.19 15.88
N ILE A 108 0.89 1.88 14.63
CA ILE A 108 1.27 0.53 14.22
C ILE A 108 2.74 0.30 14.57
N GLU A 109 2.98 -0.56 15.56
CA GLU A 109 4.32 -0.88 16.03
C GLU A 109 5.27 -1.31 14.90
N SER A 110 6.54 -0.90 14.98
CA SER A 110 7.59 -1.32 14.04
C SER A 110 7.76 -2.85 14.00
N SER A 111 7.46 -3.52 15.11
CA SER A 111 7.39 -4.98 15.26
C SER A 111 6.32 -5.66 14.41
N ASN A 112 5.40 -4.88 13.80
CA ASN A 112 4.34 -5.30 12.86
C ASN A 112 4.54 -4.74 11.44
N GLN A 113 5.57 -3.90 11.23
CA GLN A 113 5.92 -3.33 9.93
C GLN A 113 6.86 -4.25 9.13
N PHE A 114 6.95 -4.01 7.82
CA PHE A 114 7.94 -4.64 6.94
C PHE A 114 9.11 -3.67 6.65
N SER A 115 10.22 -4.18 6.13
CA SER A 115 11.37 -3.34 5.74
C SER A 115 11.27 -2.85 4.29
N VAL A 116 11.93 -1.76 3.94
CA VAL A 116 11.94 -1.26 2.55
C VAL A 116 12.37 -2.35 1.55
N SER A 117 13.39 -3.15 1.89
CA SER A 117 13.88 -4.23 1.02
C SER A 117 12.93 -5.43 0.96
N ALA A 118 12.15 -5.71 2.01
CA ALA A 118 11.13 -6.75 2.00
C ALA A 118 10.17 -6.58 0.81
N LEU A 119 9.81 -5.33 0.50
CA LEU A 119 8.93 -5.00 -0.63
C LEU A 119 9.68 -4.60 -1.90
N ASN A 120 10.55 -3.58 -1.86
CA ASN A 120 11.17 -3.02 -3.06
C ASN A 120 12.04 -4.05 -3.82
N GLU A 121 12.72 -4.91 -3.06
CA GLU A 121 13.57 -5.99 -3.58
C GLU A 121 12.87 -7.36 -3.46
N LYS A 122 11.60 -7.38 -3.00
CA LYS A 122 10.75 -8.57 -2.82
C LYS A 122 11.39 -9.67 -1.95
N LEU A 123 12.19 -9.29 -0.96
CA LEU A 123 12.92 -10.23 -0.12
C LEU A 123 12.05 -10.95 0.91
N ASP A 124 10.94 -10.34 1.33
CA ASP A 124 10.05 -10.88 2.36
C ASP A 124 8.61 -10.38 2.17
N LEU A 125 7.97 -10.87 1.11
CA LEU A 125 6.61 -10.46 0.76
C LEU A 125 5.54 -11.06 1.68
N GLU A 126 5.88 -12.12 2.41
CA GLU A 126 4.98 -12.65 3.45
C GLU A 126 4.81 -11.62 4.56
N ARG A 127 5.92 -11.02 5.01
CA ARG A 127 5.86 -9.96 6.01
C ARG A 127 5.11 -8.73 5.52
N VAL A 128 5.20 -8.40 4.23
CA VAL A 128 4.41 -7.32 3.60
C VAL A 128 2.92 -7.64 3.66
N VAL A 129 2.52 -8.88 3.32
CA VAL A 129 1.12 -9.34 3.40
C VAL A 129 0.60 -9.25 4.84
N GLN A 130 1.35 -9.75 5.82
CA GLN A 130 0.92 -9.69 7.22
C GLN A 130 0.77 -8.24 7.71
N CYS A 131 1.74 -7.38 7.42
CA CYS A 131 1.65 -5.97 7.79
C CYS A 131 0.39 -5.29 7.21
N LEU A 132 0.13 -5.46 5.90
CA LEU A 132 -1.03 -4.84 5.26
C LEU A 132 -2.36 -5.43 5.73
N ARG A 133 -2.40 -6.73 6.09
CA ARG A 133 -3.57 -7.34 6.73
C ARG A 133 -3.86 -6.72 8.10
N GLU A 134 -2.83 -6.52 8.93
CA GLU A 134 -2.99 -5.86 10.22
C GLU A 134 -3.41 -4.40 10.08
N VAL A 135 -2.90 -3.68 9.07
CA VAL A 135 -3.38 -2.32 8.72
C VAL A 135 -4.86 -2.35 8.39
N ALA A 136 -5.31 -3.26 7.51
CA ALA A 136 -6.71 -3.37 7.13
C ALA A 136 -7.61 -3.68 8.33
N LEU A 137 -7.22 -4.66 9.16
CA LEU A 137 -7.94 -4.99 10.41
C LEU A 137 -8.02 -3.80 11.36
N PHE A 138 -6.92 -3.07 11.54
CA PHE A 138 -6.88 -1.89 12.39
C PHE A 138 -7.87 -0.82 11.91
N VAL A 139 -7.78 -0.42 10.63
CA VAL A 139 -8.61 0.69 10.12
C VAL A 139 -10.08 0.31 9.98
N GLU A 140 -10.41 -0.94 9.66
CA GLU A 140 -11.79 -1.44 9.68
C GLU A 140 -12.41 -1.32 11.07
N ASN A 141 -11.58 -1.37 12.13
CA ASN A 141 -11.97 -1.19 13.54
C ASN A 141 -12.05 0.26 14.03
N LEU A 142 -11.66 1.24 13.22
CA LEU A 142 -11.81 2.64 13.57
C LEU A 142 -13.27 3.12 13.46
N LYS A 143 -13.69 3.95 14.43
CA LYS A 143 -14.99 4.62 14.37
C LYS A 143 -15.00 5.58 13.17
N GLY A 144 -16.03 5.45 12.33
CA GLY A 144 -16.18 6.30 11.15
C GLY A 144 -15.48 5.79 9.89
N TYR A 145 -14.88 4.59 9.90
CA TYR A 145 -14.43 3.94 8.68
C TYR A 145 -15.60 3.71 7.70
N THR A 146 -15.43 4.12 6.44
CA THR A 146 -16.46 4.02 5.39
C THR A 146 -15.99 3.22 4.15
N GLY A 147 -14.86 2.53 4.27
CA GLY A 147 -14.31 1.69 3.21
C GLY A 147 -14.87 0.25 3.24
N PRO A 148 -14.38 -0.61 2.34
CA PRO A 148 -14.73 -2.03 2.31
C PRO A 148 -14.27 -2.74 3.59
N VAL A 149 -15.17 -3.56 4.16
CA VAL A 149 -14.86 -4.43 5.30
C VAL A 149 -14.57 -5.81 4.75
N GLU A 150 -13.30 -6.16 4.68
CA GLU A 150 -12.84 -7.42 4.11
C GLU A 150 -12.35 -8.35 5.21
N PHE A 151 -11.67 -7.85 6.25
CA PHE A 151 -10.93 -8.68 7.19
C PHE A 151 -11.58 -8.87 8.55
N ARG A 152 -12.56 -8.05 8.93
CA ARG A 152 -13.40 -8.28 10.12
C ARG A 152 -14.31 -9.51 9.90
N ASN A 153 -14.32 -10.41 10.89
CA ASN A 153 -15.25 -11.55 10.96
C ASN A 153 -16.69 -11.11 11.23
#